data_AF-A0A8H5C6R1-F1
#
_entry.id   AF-A0A8H5C6R1-F1
#
_cell.length_a   1.000
_cell.length_b   1.000
_cell.length_c   1.000
_cell.angle_alpha   90.00
_cell.angle_beta   90.00
_cell.angle_gamma   90.00
#
_symmetry.space_group_name_H-M   'P 1'
#
loop_
_entity.id
_entity.type
_entity.pdbx_description
1 polymer ?
#
loop_
_entity_poly.entity_id
_entity_poly.type
_entity_poly.pdbx_seq_one_letter_code
_entity_poly.pdbx_strand_id
1 'polypeptide(L)'
;MPDPVPQEELPILEALVNIRNRLTALKKDRGEFIKASDVNSLYQGVVKQVQKLNAVRDDGTAYNNRLDTTLADVFALLSLFYLTIGKTKDTLAAYSQIASMRQILNHMNESAVYNEGDLVPFRRRLAELRDIVMRDAEAGKHPKALTKLLERQLNECDAIVQQLLESLSVISPELVPVHQRLISIRRQLVALAAKEGSQKAELKPLQEELRNIDSRERVDGKFLGPSGVVPASQAICSGLLEECFDIAQEIKAHEDSKNVATSLKPIYDRLSDIRSELESLVLTHRWTLRETDLWNYSLSLQEIDKMRVDGKFVDSEGNRPDGQYVLLYLLRRCYGLIYRLLSCSEPVSEELMPVANKLNTVKKCLNEVLKYGGPFNARDLYPYQLALFQIDSMRKDGRFVGADGSIPEGQGIIMANLNECHELVEMLKEAMDEGETEFEDDDEEDEYSDDDA
;
A
#
# COMPACT_ATOMS: atom_id res chain seq x y z
N MET A 1 13.04 6.34 -7.71
CA MET A 1 14.38 5.69 -7.56
C MET A 1 14.97 6.16 -6.23
N PRO A 2 15.82 5.39 -5.51
CA PRO A 2 16.43 5.89 -4.29
C PRO A 2 17.28 7.13 -4.58
N ASP A 3 17.29 8.09 -3.66
CA ASP A 3 18.01 9.35 -3.84
C ASP A 3 19.52 9.11 -4.02
N PRO A 4 20.20 9.97 -4.80
CA PRO A 4 21.65 9.91 -4.94
C PRO A 4 22.32 10.09 -3.57
N VAL A 5 23.33 9.27 -3.29
CA VAL A 5 24.06 9.34 -2.03
C VAL A 5 25.06 10.51 -2.09
N PRO A 6 25.02 11.46 -1.15
CA PRO A 6 25.97 12.58 -1.10
C PRO A 6 27.43 12.10 -1.08
N GLN A 7 28.35 12.90 -1.66
CA GLN A 7 29.76 12.52 -1.74
C GLN A 7 30.38 12.25 -0.36
N GLU A 8 29.97 13.00 0.66
CA GLU A 8 30.44 12.86 2.03
C GLU A 8 29.94 11.57 2.70
N GLU A 9 28.82 11.02 2.23
CA GLU A 9 28.23 9.76 2.71
C GLU A 9 28.78 8.54 1.97
N LEU A 10 29.39 8.69 0.79
CA LEU A 10 29.93 7.56 0.01
C LEU A 10 30.92 6.68 0.79
N PRO A 11 31.90 7.23 1.54
CA PRO A 11 32.82 6.42 2.34
C PRO A 11 32.10 5.63 3.45
N ILE A 12 31.03 6.21 4.00
CA ILE A 12 30.21 5.58 5.04
C ILE A 12 29.41 4.43 4.43
N LEU A 13 28.79 4.65 3.27
CA LEU A 13 28.08 3.62 2.50
C LEU A 13 29.01 2.45 2.18
N GLU A 14 30.21 2.70 1.64
CA GLU A 14 31.18 1.64 1.32
C GLU A 14 31.55 0.80 2.55
N ALA A 15 31.79 1.46 3.69
CA ALA A 15 32.07 0.79 4.95
C ALA A 15 30.89 -0.08 5.42
N LEU A 16 29.66 0.44 5.34
CA LEU A 16 28.44 -0.30 5.70
C LEU A 16 28.18 -1.49 4.75
N VAL A 17 28.41 -1.34 3.44
CA VAL A 17 28.32 -2.44 2.46
C VAL A 17 29.32 -3.55 2.83
N ASN A 18 30.55 -3.19 3.19
CA ASN A 18 31.56 -4.16 3.61
C ASN A 18 31.15 -4.88 4.91
N ILE A 19 30.61 -4.16 5.89
CA ILE A 19 30.08 -4.75 7.13
C ILE A 19 28.92 -5.70 6.81
N ARG A 20 27.97 -5.28 5.98
CA ARG A 20 26.84 -6.12 5.53
C ARG A 20 27.31 -7.41 4.87
N ASN A 21 28.31 -7.33 4.00
CA ASN A 21 28.86 -8.49 3.31
C ASN A 21 29.51 -9.47 4.31
N ARG A 22 30.24 -8.95 5.32
CA ARG A 22 30.83 -9.77 6.39
C ARG A 22 29.75 -10.42 7.28
N LEU A 23 28.72 -9.67 7.67
CA LEU A 23 27.56 -10.21 8.40
C LEU A 23 26.85 -11.30 7.59
N THR A 24 26.70 -11.10 6.29
CA THR A 24 26.09 -12.10 5.39
C THR A 24 26.95 -13.36 5.25
N ALA A 25 28.27 -13.21 5.18
CA ALA A 25 29.20 -14.34 5.15
C ALA A 25 29.13 -15.14 6.46
N LEU A 26 29.16 -14.46 7.62
CA LEU A 26 28.96 -15.08 8.94
C LEU A 26 27.63 -15.83 9.03
N LYS A 27 26.56 -15.31 8.42
CA LYS A 27 25.25 -15.97 8.40
C LYS A 27 25.24 -17.26 7.56
N LYS A 28 26.05 -17.31 6.50
CA LYS A 28 26.17 -18.49 5.60
C LYS A 28 27.03 -19.59 6.20
N ASP A 29 27.94 -19.25 7.09
CA ASP A 29 28.78 -20.21 7.79
C ASP A 29 27.96 -20.96 8.84
N ARG A 30 27.35 -22.08 8.42
CA ARG A 30 26.55 -22.97 9.26
C ARG A 30 27.41 -24.04 9.95
N GLY A 31 28.73 -24.06 9.71
CA GLY A 31 29.63 -25.10 10.19
C GLY A 31 30.15 -24.88 11.61
N GLU A 32 30.20 -23.63 12.08
CA GLU A 32 30.69 -23.27 13.42
C GLU A 32 29.66 -22.43 14.21
N PHE A 33 29.75 -22.51 15.54
CA PHE A 33 28.95 -21.67 16.43
C PHE A 33 29.36 -20.20 16.28
N ILE A 34 28.38 -19.31 16.07
CA ILE A 34 28.63 -17.87 15.93
C ILE A 34 29.15 -17.30 17.25
N LYS A 35 30.40 -16.81 17.26
CA LYS A 35 31.03 -16.22 18.45
C LYS A 35 30.51 -14.81 18.70
N ALA A 36 30.17 -14.51 19.95
CA ALA A 36 29.72 -13.17 20.35
C ALA A 36 30.79 -12.08 20.11
N SER A 37 32.08 -12.43 20.18
CA SER A 37 33.20 -11.52 19.88
C SER A 37 33.13 -10.98 18.45
N ASP A 38 32.80 -11.84 17.50
CA ASP A 38 32.85 -11.52 16.07
C ASP A 38 31.69 -10.59 15.72
N VAL A 39 30.50 -10.89 16.25
CA VAL A 39 29.32 -10.02 16.14
C VAL A 39 29.56 -8.66 16.80
N ASN A 40 30.12 -8.64 18.02
CA ASN A 40 30.42 -7.38 18.72
C ASN A 40 31.44 -6.53 17.96
N SER A 41 32.44 -7.15 17.31
CA SER A 41 33.43 -6.43 16.52
C SER A 41 32.81 -5.70 15.32
N LEU A 42 31.85 -6.35 14.66
CA LEU A 42 31.10 -5.77 13.54
C LEU A 42 30.17 -4.67 14.03
N TYR A 43 29.49 -4.88 15.16
CA TYR A 43 28.66 -3.86 15.80
C TYR A 43 29.46 -2.58 16.13
N GLN A 44 30.65 -2.71 16.73
CA GLN A 44 31.53 -1.55 16.99
C GLN A 44 31.94 -0.84 15.68
N GLY A 45 32.11 -1.58 14.59
CA GLY A 45 32.30 -1.01 13.26
C GLY A 45 31.10 -0.18 12.79
N VAL A 46 29.88 -0.67 13.00
CA VAL A 46 28.63 0.05 12.67
C VAL A 46 28.48 1.30 13.53
N VAL A 47 28.74 1.23 14.84
CA VAL A 47 28.67 2.39 15.75
C VAL A 47 29.55 3.53 15.25
N LYS A 48 30.78 3.25 14.81
CA LYS A 48 31.67 4.26 14.24
C LYS A 48 31.10 4.89 12.97
N GLN A 49 30.45 4.11 12.11
CA GLN A 49 29.82 4.65 10.90
C GLN A 49 28.60 5.50 11.24
N VAL A 50 27.77 5.09 12.19
CA VAL A 50 26.61 5.87 12.65
C VAL A 50 27.05 7.21 13.26
N GLN A 51 28.12 7.21 14.06
CA GLN A 51 28.67 8.47 14.61
C GLN A 51 29.16 9.42 13.53
N LYS A 52 29.84 8.90 12.50
CA LYS A 52 30.24 9.70 11.34
C LYS A 52 29.03 10.22 10.57
N LEU A 53 28.02 9.37 10.39
CA LEU A 53 26.81 9.71 9.68
C LEU A 53 26.07 10.87 10.36
N ASN A 54 25.92 10.83 11.69
CA ASN A 54 25.30 11.91 12.45
C ASN A 54 26.14 13.19 12.53
N ALA A 55 27.43 13.12 12.23
CA ALA A 55 28.28 14.31 12.15
C ALA A 55 28.17 15.01 10.79
N VAL A 56 27.68 14.30 9.77
CA VAL A 56 27.52 14.78 8.39
C VAL A 56 26.06 15.12 8.07
N ARG A 57 25.12 14.43 8.73
CA ARG A 57 23.69 14.67 8.59
C ARG A 57 23.18 15.62 9.66
N ASP A 58 22.30 16.52 9.24
CA ASP A 58 21.54 17.36 10.14
C ASP A 58 20.29 16.62 10.67
N ASP A 59 19.90 16.88 11.92
CA ASP A 59 18.81 16.20 12.62
C ASP A 59 17.42 16.52 12.00
N GLY A 60 17.31 17.60 11.23
CA GLY A 60 16.08 18.06 10.56
C GLY A 60 15.82 17.52 9.15
N THR A 61 16.81 16.90 8.49
CA THR A 61 16.66 16.45 7.09
C THR A 61 16.29 14.97 7.02
N ALA A 62 15.19 14.64 6.33
CA ALA A 62 14.83 13.26 6.02
C ALA A 62 15.67 12.74 4.85
N TYR A 63 16.53 11.75 5.11
CA TYR A 63 17.34 11.09 4.07
C TYR A 63 16.74 9.71 3.75
N ASN A 64 16.48 9.44 2.47
CA ASN A 64 15.93 8.17 2.00
C ASN A 64 16.73 7.63 0.80
N ASN A 65 18.03 7.45 1.03
CA ASN A 65 18.97 7.08 -0.02
C ASN A 65 19.46 5.62 0.13
N ARG A 66 20.38 5.20 -0.74
CA ARG A 66 20.95 3.85 -0.70
C ARG A 66 21.72 3.55 0.61
N LEU A 67 22.25 4.56 1.29
CA LEU A 67 22.89 4.40 2.60
C LEU A 67 21.86 4.00 3.64
N ASP A 68 20.71 4.66 3.72
CA ASP A 68 19.65 4.35 4.68
C ASP A 68 19.14 2.92 4.55
N THR A 69 18.87 2.50 3.31
CA THR A 69 18.49 1.10 3.02
C THR A 69 19.59 0.11 3.41
N THR A 70 20.86 0.42 3.12
CA THR A 70 21.99 -0.44 3.51
C THR A 70 22.18 -0.48 5.03
N LEU A 71 21.99 0.64 5.72
CA LEU A 71 22.09 0.74 7.17
C LEU A 71 20.98 -0.07 7.84
N ALA A 72 19.75 0.02 7.32
CA ALA A 72 18.62 -0.78 7.77
C ALA A 72 18.88 -2.29 7.62
N ASP A 73 19.45 -2.72 6.49
CA ASP A 73 19.85 -4.12 6.26
C ASP A 73 20.90 -4.58 7.28
N VAL A 74 21.90 -3.74 7.56
CA VAL A 74 22.97 -4.03 8.54
C VAL A 74 22.38 -4.18 9.94
N PHE A 75 21.49 -3.28 10.37
CA PHE A 75 20.81 -3.39 11.66
C PHE A 75 19.90 -4.61 11.74
N ALA A 76 19.18 -4.95 10.67
CA ALA A 76 18.37 -6.17 10.62
C ALA A 76 19.23 -7.43 10.81
N LEU A 77 20.39 -7.51 10.14
CA LEU A 77 21.33 -8.62 10.31
C LEU A 77 21.92 -8.66 11.73
N LEU A 78 22.34 -7.52 12.28
CA LEU A 78 22.87 -7.44 13.65
C LEU A 78 21.81 -7.87 14.68
N SER A 79 20.57 -7.43 14.52
CA SER A 79 19.44 -7.84 15.37
C SER A 79 19.29 -9.35 15.39
N LEU A 80 19.29 -9.99 14.22
CA LEU A 80 19.21 -11.45 14.11
C LEU A 80 20.39 -12.14 14.80
N PHE A 81 21.62 -11.64 14.64
CA PHE A 81 22.78 -12.20 15.34
C PHE A 81 22.68 -12.05 16.86
N TYR A 82 22.22 -10.90 17.35
CA TYR A 82 22.02 -10.67 18.79
C TYR A 82 20.97 -11.63 19.36
N LEU A 83 19.90 -11.91 18.61
CA LEU A 83 18.94 -12.96 18.96
C LEU A 83 19.61 -14.35 18.98
N THR A 84 20.42 -14.68 17.96
CA THR A 84 21.11 -15.98 17.87
C THR A 84 22.10 -16.22 19.01
N ILE A 85 22.84 -15.19 19.45
CA ILE A 85 23.78 -15.30 20.58
C ILE A 85 23.12 -15.13 21.95
N GLY A 86 21.77 -15.13 22.02
CA GLY A 86 21.02 -15.12 23.27
C GLY A 86 20.84 -13.73 23.92
N LYS A 87 21.23 -12.64 23.26
CA LYS A 87 21.04 -11.27 23.74
C LYS A 87 19.65 -10.72 23.39
N THR A 88 18.59 -11.43 23.78
CA THR A 88 17.21 -11.13 23.38
C THR A 88 16.59 -9.89 24.05
N LYS A 89 17.21 -9.39 25.12
CA LYS A 89 16.77 -8.22 25.90
C LYS A 89 17.67 -6.99 25.67
N ASP A 90 18.29 -6.91 24.50
CA ASP A 90 19.21 -5.84 24.09
C ASP A 90 18.54 -4.99 23.01
N THR A 91 18.81 -3.68 23.01
CA THR A 91 18.27 -2.72 22.03
C THR A 91 18.49 -3.16 20.59
N LEU A 92 19.64 -3.76 20.26
CA LEU A 92 19.91 -4.22 18.90
C LEU A 92 19.00 -5.39 18.48
N ALA A 93 18.65 -6.26 19.41
CA ALA A 93 17.75 -7.39 19.15
C ALA A 93 16.28 -6.96 18.96
N ALA A 94 15.93 -5.73 19.37
CA ALA A 94 14.62 -5.15 19.16
C ALA A 94 14.40 -4.70 17.71
N TYR A 95 15.46 -4.28 17.02
CA TYR A 95 15.35 -3.61 15.70
C TYR A 95 14.54 -4.42 14.68
N SER A 96 14.89 -5.69 14.46
CA SER A 96 14.20 -6.51 13.45
C SER A 96 12.73 -6.73 13.79
N GLN A 97 12.38 -6.74 15.08
CA GLN A 97 11.01 -6.90 15.53
C GLN A 97 10.20 -5.63 15.27
N ILE A 98 10.75 -4.45 15.59
CA ILE A 98 10.11 -3.15 15.32
C ILE A 98 9.87 -2.99 13.82
N ALA A 99 10.90 -3.23 13.00
CA ALA A 99 10.78 -3.13 11.55
C ALA A 99 9.72 -4.10 10.97
N SER A 100 9.68 -5.34 11.47
CA SER A 100 8.68 -6.33 11.04
C SER A 100 7.26 -5.93 11.49
N MET A 101 7.11 -5.43 12.72
CA MET A 101 5.83 -4.95 13.23
C MET A 101 5.31 -3.79 12.41
N ARG A 102 6.15 -2.80 12.08
CA ARG A 102 5.78 -1.68 11.20
C ARG A 102 5.23 -2.17 9.86
N GLN A 103 5.91 -3.13 9.24
CA GLN A 103 5.46 -3.68 7.96
C GLN A 103 4.11 -4.41 8.06
N ILE A 104 3.92 -5.21 9.11
CA ILE A 104 2.64 -5.90 9.33
C ILE A 104 1.51 -4.89 9.58
N LEU A 105 1.75 -3.87 10.41
CA LEU A 105 0.77 -2.82 10.71
C LEU A 105 0.39 -2.03 9.45
N ASN A 106 1.35 -1.71 8.58
CA ASN A 106 1.06 -1.08 7.29
C ASN A 106 0.18 -1.97 6.40
N HIS A 107 0.48 -3.26 6.30
CA HIS A 107 -0.36 -4.19 5.54
C HIS A 107 -1.76 -4.38 6.14
N MET A 108 -1.89 -4.33 7.47
CA MET A 108 -3.20 -4.33 8.13
C MET A 108 -3.98 -3.09 7.72
N ASN A 109 -3.33 -1.91 7.72
CA ASN A 109 -3.95 -0.66 7.27
C ASN A 109 -4.43 -0.73 5.81
N GLU A 110 -3.56 -1.18 4.91
CA GLU A 110 -3.83 -1.31 3.47
C GLU A 110 -4.98 -2.29 3.17
N SER A 111 -5.05 -3.39 3.90
CA SER A 111 -6.03 -4.46 3.63
C SER A 111 -7.38 -4.26 4.32
N ALA A 112 -7.44 -3.40 5.34
CA ALA A 112 -8.58 -3.23 6.24
C ALA A 112 -9.07 -4.52 6.92
N VAL A 113 -8.21 -5.56 7.04
CA VAL A 113 -8.57 -6.87 7.65
C VAL A 113 -8.06 -7.03 9.07
N TYR A 114 -8.63 -6.28 10.00
CA TYR A 114 -8.21 -6.33 11.40
C TYR A 114 -9.34 -5.96 12.36
N ASN A 115 -9.26 -6.51 13.56
CA ASN A 115 -10.09 -6.13 14.70
C ASN A 115 -9.21 -5.74 15.88
N GLU A 116 -9.84 -5.21 16.93
CA GLU A 116 -9.14 -4.75 18.13
C GLU A 116 -8.27 -5.84 18.78
N GLY A 117 -8.75 -7.09 18.79
CA GLY A 117 -8.02 -8.23 19.31
C GLY A 117 -6.71 -8.52 18.57
N ASP A 118 -6.64 -8.18 17.28
CA ASP A 118 -5.40 -8.31 16.49
C ASP A 118 -4.35 -7.25 16.86
N LEU A 119 -4.78 -6.08 17.37
CA LEU A 119 -3.90 -4.95 17.70
C LEU A 119 -3.32 -5.05 19.12
N VAL A 120 -4.00 -5.73 20.04
CA VAL A 120 -3.57 -5.91 21.44
C VAL A 120 -2.15 -6.50 21.56
N PRO A 121 -1.78 -7.57 20.83
CA PRO A 121 -0.42 -8.12 20.87
C PRO A 121 0.66 -7.10 20.44
N PHE A 122 0.34 -6.23 19.46
CA PHE A 122 1.27 -5.20 19.00
C PHE A 122 1.50 -4.15 20.08
N ARG A 123 0.43 -3.63 20.71
CA ARG A 123 0.56 -2.66 21.82
C ARG A 123 1.41 -3.21 22.96
N ARG A 124 1.12 -4.45 23.38
CA ARG A 124 1.90 -5.11 24.44
C ARG A 124 3.37 -5.23 24.04
N ARG A 125 3.64 -5.68 22.81
CA ARG A 125 5.01 -5.89 22.36
C ARG A 125 5.76 -4.57 22.16
N LEU A 126 5.12 -3.52 21.64
CA LEU A 126 5.73 -2.18 21.51
C LEU A 126 6.11 -1.63 22.88
N ALA A 127 5.26 -1.79 23.90
CA ALA A 127 5.58 -1.40 25.27
C ALA A 127 6.80 -2.17 25.81
N GLU A 128 6.84 -3.49 25.65
CA GLU A 128 8.00 -4.31 26.07
C GLU A 128 9.31 -3.90 25.36
N LEU A 129 9.24 -3.57 24.06
CA LEU A 129 10.40 -3.14 23.29
C LEU A 129 10.85 -1.74 23.71
N ARG A 130 9.91 -0.82 23.99
CA ARG A 130 10.20 0.49 24.54
C ARG A 130 10.92 0.38 25.89
N ASP A 131 10.47 -0.48 26.78
CA ASP A 131 11.15 -0.74 28.06
C ASP A 131 12.59 -1.25 27.88
N ILE A 132 12.86 -2.06 26.85
CA ILE A 132 14.22 -2.52 26.54
C ILE A 132 15.09 -1.33 26.11
N VAL A 133 14.61 -0.52 25.16
CA VAL A 133 15.35 0.64 24.63
C VAL A 133 15.61 1.67 25.74
N MET A 134 14.61 1.99 26.56
CA MET A 134 14.74 2.94 27.66
C MET A 134 15.79 2.49 28.68
N ARG A 135 15.72 1.24 29.14
CA ARG A 135 16.70 0.71 30.13
C ARG A 135 18.14 0.74 29.60
N ASP A 136 18.33 0.40 28.34
CA ASP A 136 19.66 0.39 27.73
C ASP A 136 20.19 1.80 27.45
N ALA A 137 19.30 2.75 27.16
CA ALA A 137 19.61 4.17 27.02
C ALA A 137 20.05 4.78 28.36
N GLU A 138 19.29 4.53 29.45
CA GLU A 138 19.63 4.97 30.81
C GLU A 138 20.96 4.38 31.29
N ALA A 139 21.21 3.11 30.95
CA ALA A 139 22.46 2.42 31.28
C ALA A 139 23.64 2.82 30.37
N GLY A 140 23.44 3.65 29.34
CA GLY A 140 24.48 4.09 28.42
C GLY A 140 25.14 2.96 27.62
N LYS A 141 24.44 1.84 27.38
CA LYS A 141 25.02 0.65 26.72
C LYS A 141 25.26 0.85 25.22
N HIS A 142 24.50 1.74 24.60
CA HIS A 142 24.55 2.03 23.18
C HIS A 142 24.70 3.55 22.93
N PRO A 143 25.18 3.97 21.75
CA PRO A 143 25.19 5.37 21.38
C PRO A 143 23.81 5.99 21.43
N LYS A 144 23.69 7.24 21.93
CA LYS A 144 22.42 7.97 22.03
C LYS A 144 21.64 8.03 20.72
N ALA A 145 22.34 8.15 19.59
CA ALA A 145 21.69 8.16 18.28
C ALA A 145 21.02 6.84 17.92
N LEU A 146 21.56 5.69 18.36
CA LEU A 146 20.94 4.40 18.12
C LEU A 146 19.64 4.29 18.92
N THR A 147 19.67 4.64 20.20
CA THR A 147 18.47 4.58 21.05
C THR A 147 17.40 5.57 20.57
N LYS A 148 17.79 6.79 20.15
CA LYS A 148 16.90 7.79 19.51
C LYS A 148 16.26 7.26 18.23
N LEU A 149 17.02 6.56 17.38
CA LEU A 149 16.50 5.94 16.15
C LEU A 149 15.43 4.88 16.45
N LEU A 150 15.69 3.98 17.41
CA LEU A 150 14.72 2.94 17.78
C LEU A 150 13.48 3.54 18.45
N GLU A 151 13.64 4.58 19.26
CA GLU A 151 12.53 5.31 19.86
C GLU A 151 11.64 5.97 18.78
N ARG A 152 12.24 6.61 17.78
CA ARG A 152 11.50 7.14 16.62
C ARG A 152 10.71 6.04 15.90
N GLN A 153 11.35 4.91 15.61
CA GLN A 153 10.67 3.79 14.95
C GLN A 153 9.54 3.19 15.80
N LEU A 154 9.69 3.14 17.12
CA LEU A 154 8.62 2.73 18.04
C LEU A 154 7.45 3.70 18.01
N ASN A 155 7.73 5.01 18.00
CA ASN A 155 6.69 6.04 17.91
C ASN A 155 5.94 5.99 16.57
N GLU A 156 6.64 5.74 15.45
CA GLU A 156 6.00 5.47 14.16
C GLU A 156 5.06 4.26 14.24
N CYS A 157 5.49 3.16 14.86
CA CYS A 157 4.64 1.97 15.01
C CYS A 157 3.41 2.27 15.88
N ASP A 158 3.57 3.01 16.98
CA ASP A 158 2.45 3.40 17.84
C ASP A 158 1.47 4.32 17.11
N ALA A 159 1.95 5.27 16.32
CA ALA A 159 1.10 6.14 15.51
C ALA A 159 0.23 5.32 14.55
N ILE A 160 0.81 4.33 13.87
CA ILE A 160 0.05 3.42 13.00
C ILE A 160 -0.97 2.62 13.83
N VAL A 161 -0.59 2.09 15.00
CA VAL A 161 -1.54 1.36 15.86
C VAL A 161 -2.69 2.26 16.30
N GLN A 162 -2.44 3.52 16.67
CA GLN A 162 -3.50 4.46 17.04
C GLN A 162 -4.42 4.76 15.86
N GLN A 163 -3.86 5.00 14.67
CA GLN A 163 -4.65 5.19 13.45
C GLN A 163 -5.58 3.98 13.18
N LEU A 164 -5.09 2.75 13.36
CA LEU A 164 -5.88 1.53 13.21
C LEU A 164 -6.95 1.37 14.32
N LEU A 165 -6.71 1.87 15.53
CA LEU A 165 -7.73 1.87 16.58
C LEU A 165 -8.81 2.92 16.34
N GLU A 166 -8.41 4.10 15.89
CA GLU A 166 -9.31 5.19 15.52
C GLU A 166 -10.24 4.78 14.38
N SER A 167 -9.72 4.10 13.35
CA SER A 167 -10.55 3.58 12.26
C SER A 167 -11.60 2.57 12.74
N LEU A 168 -11.26 1.71 13.71
CA LEU A 168 -12.20 0.78 14.33
C LEU A 168 -13.24 1.50 15.19
N SER A 169 -12.87 2.60 15.84
CA SER A 169 -13.77 3.36 16.71
C SER A 169 -14.95 4.00 15.96
N VAL A 170 -14.81 4.18 14.63
CA VAL A 170 -15.90 4.63 13.75
C VAL A 170 -17.01 3.59 13.65
N ILE A 171 -16.71 2.31 13.88
CA ILE A 171 -17.68 1.22 13.80
C ILE A 171 -18.65 1.32 14.98
N SER A 172 -19.94 1.44 14.67
CA SER A 172 -20.99 1.50 15.69
C SER A 172 -20.96 0.25 16.57
N PRO A 173 -21.14 0.36 17.90
CA PRO A 173 -20.99 -0.76 18.84
C PRO A 173 -21.78 -2.02 18.46
N GLU A 174 -22.93 -1.84 17.83
CA GLU A 174 -23.81 -2.93 17.40
C GLU A 174 -23.28 -3.70 16.19
N LEU A 175 -22.42 -3.09 15.37
CA LEU A 175 -21.80 -3.71 14.21
C LEU A 175 -20.44 -4.35 14.51
N VAL A 176 -19.85 -4.07 15.68
CA VAL A 176 -18.56 -4.66 16.08
C VAL A 176 -18.58 -6.20 16.05
N PRO A 177 -19.61 -6.91 16.58
CA PRO A 177 -19.67 -8.37 16.51
C PRO A 177 -19.78 -8.88 15.06
N VAL A 178 -20.55 -8.20 14.21
CA VAL A 178 -20.71 -8.54 12.79
C VAL A 178 -19.38 -8.37 12.06
N HIS A 179 -18.71 -7.23 12.27
CA HIS A 179 -17.41 -6.93 11.70
C HIS A 179 -16.36 -7.99 12.06
N GLN A 180 -16.28 -8.38 13.34
CA GLN A 180 -15.34 -9.42 13.80
C GLN A 180 -15.62 -10.78 13.15
N ARG A 181 -16.89 -11.17 13.02
CA ARG A 181 -17.28 -12.41 12.34
C ARG A 181 -16.92 -12.37 10.86
N LEU A 182 -17.20 -11.27 10.17
CA LEU A 182 -16.85 -11.09 8.76
C LEU A 182 -15.33 -11.14 8.53
N ILE A 183 -14.52 -10.54 9.40
CA ILE A 183 -13.06 -10.66 9.33
C ILE A 183 -12.61 -12.12 9.47
N SER A 184 -13.19 -12.85 10.42
CA SER A 184 -12.88 -14.27 10.63
C SER A 184 -13.23 -15.09 9.38
N ILE A 185 -14.43 -14.89 8.82
CA ILE A 185 -14.86 -15.57 7.59
C ILE A 185 -13.93 -15.21 6.42
N ARG A 186 -13.58 -13.92 6.23
CA ARG A 186 -12.67 -13.49 5.17
C ARG A 186 -11.32 -14.19 5.27
N ARG A 187 -10.73 -14.27 6.46
CA ARG A 187 -9.45 -14.97 6.70
C ARG A 187 -9.56 -16.45 6.34
N GLN A 188 -10.64 -17.11 6.74
CA GLN A 188 -10.89 -18.51 6.42
C GLN A 188 -11.08 -18.72 4.92
N LEU A 189 -11.80 -17.84 4.22
CA LEU A 189 -12.00 -17.89 2.78
C LEU A 189 -10.69 -17.69 2.01
N VAL A 190 -9.86 -16.71 2.38
CA VAL A 190 -8.55 -16.49 1.73
C VAL A 190 -7.62 -17.68 1.95
N ALA A 191 -7.57 -18.22 3.18
CA ALA A 191 -6.79 -19.42 3.48
C ALA A 191 -7.31 -20.63 2.69
N LEU A 192 -8.63 -20.76 2.53
CA LEU A 192 -9.26 -21.82 1.76
C LEU A 192 -8.90 -21.68 0.27
N ALA A 193 -9.00 -20.47 -0.30
CA ALA A 193 -8.64 -20.19 -1.70
C ALA A 193 -7.19 -20.57 -2.04
N ALA A 194 -6.27 -20.48 -1.08
CA ALA A 194 -4.87 -20.86 -1.26
C ALA A 194 -4.60 -22.38 -1.18
N LYS A 195 -5.55 -23.20 -0.72
CA LYS A 195 -5.37 -24.66 -0.62
C LYS A 195 -5.53 -25.37 -1.96
N GLU A 196 -4.72 -26.39 -2.19
CA GLU A 196 -4.92 -27.32 -3.31
C GLU A 196 -6.02 -28.35 -2.99
N GLY A 197 -6.82 -28.76 -3.99
CA GLY A 197 -7.84 -29.81 -3.84
C GLY A 197 -9.29 -29.34 -3.96
N SER A 198 -10.24 -30.13 -3.46
CA SER A 198 -11.67 -29.78 -3.37
C SER A 198 -11.93 -29.11 -2.02
N GLN A 199 -12.66 -27.99 -2.05
CA GLN A 199 -12.87 -27.13 -0.90
C GLN A 199 -14.35 -27.08 -0.49
N LYS A 200 -15.24 -27.80 -1.20
CA LYS A 200 -16.69 -27.86 -0.99
C LYS A 200 -17.13 -28.04 0.46
N ALA A 201 -16.51 -28.98 1.19
CA ALA A 201 -16.92 -29.30 2.56
C ALA A 201 -16.61 -28.16 3.54
N GLU A 202 -15.49 -27.46 3.37
CA GLU A 202 -15.06 -26.33 4.19
C GLU A 202 -15.76 -25.02 3.75
N LEU A 203 -16.08 -24.86 2.47
CA LEU A 203 -16.74 -23.67 1.94
C LEU A 203 -18.21 -23.56 2.34
N LYS A 204 -18.93 -24.69 2.40
CA LYS A 204 -20.36 -24.73 2.71
C LYS A 204 -20.74 -24.05 4.04
N PRO A 205 -20.10 -24.35 5.19
CA PRO A 205 -20.44 -23.69 6.45
C PRO A 205 -20.18 -22.17 6.39
N LEU A 206 -19.12 -21.73 5.71
CA LEU A 206 -18.81 -20.30 5.55
C LEU A 206 -19.89 -19.59 4.73
N GLN A 207 -20.36 -20.21 3.64
CA GLN A 207 -21.45 -19.67 2.82
C GLN A 207 -22.77 -19.59 3.59
N GLU A 208 -23.06 -20.58 4.43
CA GLU A 208 -24.25 -20.58 5.29
C GLU A 208 -24.17 -19.46 6.35
N GLU A 209 -23.00 -19.23 6.92
CA GLU A 209 -22.79 -18.13 7.86
C GLU A 209 -22.94 -16.75 7.20
N LEU A 210 -22.37 -16.54 6.00
CA LEU A 210 -22.55 -15.30 5.25
C LEU A 210 -24.03 -15.03 4.94
N ARG A 211 -24.79 -16.05 4.53
CA ARG A 211 -26.23 -15.93 4.31
C ARG A 211 -27.00 -15.64 5.58
N ASN A 212 -26.57 -16.20 6.70
CA ASN A 212 -27.18 -15.93 8.00
C ASN A 212 -26.99 -14.44 8.37
N ILE A 213 -25.78 -13.91 8.23
CA ILE A 213 -25.49 -12.49 8.46
C ILE A 213 -26.35 -11.62 7.53
N ASP A 214 -26.39 -11.92 6.23
CA ASP A 214 -27.15 -11.13 5.26
C ASP A 214 -28.67 -11.17 5.47
N SER A 215 -29.23 -12.34 5.83
CA SER A 215 -30.69 -12.51 5.96
C SER A 215 -31.25 -12.18 7.34
N ARG A 216 -30.47 -12.35 8.41
CA ARG A 216 -30.95 -12.14 9.79
C ARG A 216 -30.55 -10.80 10.38
N GLU A 217 -29.42 -10.25 9.93
CA GLU A 217 -28.85 -9.04 10.52
C GLU A 217 -29.02 -7.81 9.61
N ARG A 218 -29.52 -8.00 8.38
CA ARG A 218 -29.93 -6.91 7.48
C ARG A 218 -31.43 -6.94 7.21
N VAL A 219 -32.03 -5.76 7.12
CA VAL A 219 -33.41 -5.54 6.67
C VAL A 219 -33.34 -4.64 5.44
N ASP A 220 -33.95 -5.06 4.33
CA ASP A 220 -33.86 -4.38 3.02
C ASP A 220 -32.42 -4.06 2.58
N GLY A 221 -31.49 -4.98 2.87
CA GLY A 221 -30.08 -4.83 2.55
C GLY A 221 -29.34 -3.80 3.41
N LYS A 222 -29.88 -3.42 4.58
CA LYS A 222 -29.26 -2.48 5.51
C LYS A 222 -29.10 -3.08 6.90
N PHE A 223 -27.95 -2.87 7.54
CA PHE A 223 -27.83 -3.23 8.96
C PHE A 223 -28.56 -2.16 9.78
N LEU A 224 -29.38 -2.58 10.72
CA LEU A 224 -30.18 -1.68 11.55
C LEU A 224 -29.71 -1.74 13.01
N GLY A 225 -29.57 -0.58 13.63
CA GLY A 225 -29.34 -0.46 15.06
C GLY A 225 -30.62 -0.71 15.88
N PRO A 226 -30.54 -0.63 17.22
CA PRO A 226 -31.63 -1.03 18.14
C PRO A 226 -32.93 -0.24 17.96
N SER A 227 -32.87 0.93 17.31
CA SER A 227 -34.02 1.80 17.03
C SER A 227 -34.51 1.73 15.57
N GLY A 228 -34.00 0.78 14.77
CA GLY A 228 -34.30 0.71 13.33
C GLY A 228 -33.56 1.75 12.47
N VAL A 229 -32.59 2.45 13.06
CA VAL A 229 -31.75 3.46 12.39
C VAL A 229 -30.55 2.78 11.74
N VAL A 230 -30.18 3.21 10.54
CA VAL A 230 -28.99 2.72 9.84
C VAL A 230 -27.74 3.32 10.46
N PRO A 231 -26.80 2.51 10.98
CA PRO A 231 -25.55 3.03 11.53
C PRO A 231 -24.69 3.69 10.45
N ALA A 232 -24.00 4.78 10.79
CA ALA A 232 -23.15 5.51 9.84
C ALA A 232 -22.03 4.62 9.26
N SER A 233 -21.51 3.68 10.05
CA SER A 233 -20.45 2.74 9.66
C SER A 233 -20.94 1.49 8.93
N GLN A 234 -22.23 1.41 8.57
CA GLN A 234 -22.81 0.24 7.89
C GLN A 234 -22.04 -0.12 6.62
N ALA A 235 -21.62 0.88 5.84
CA ALA A 235 -20.93 0.68 4.57
C ALA A 235 -19.69 -0.22 4.69
N ILE A 236 -18.97 -0.14 5.82
CA ILE A 236 -17.78 -0.97 6.09
C ILE A 236 -18.17 -2.46 6.17
N CYS A 237 -19.19 -2.79 6.95
CA CYS A 237 -19.66 -4.17 7.11
C CYS A 237 -20.34 -4.69 5.83
N SER A 238 -21.09 -3.84 5.13
CA SER A 238 -21.70 -4.17 3.84
C SER A 238 -20.64 -4.51 2.79
N GLY A 239 -19.61 -3.67 2.65
CA GLY A 239 -18.50 -3.92 1.72
C GLY A 239 -17.74 -5.20 2.06
N LEU A 240 -17.43 -5.42 3.35
CA LEU A 240 -16.74 -6.64 3.78
C LEU A 240 -17.57 -7.91 3.58
N LEU A 241 -18.90 -7.84 3.77
CA LEU A 241 -19.81 -8.94 3.48
C LEU A 241 -19.85 -9.27 1.98
N GLU A 242 -19.92 -8.25 1.13
CA GLU A 242 -19.86 -8.39 -0.32
C GLU A 242 -18.53 -9.00 -0.78
N GLU A 243 -17.39 -8.53 -0.26
CA GLU A 243 -16.07 -9.12 -0.51
C GLU A 243 -16.01 -10.60 -0.12
N CYS A 244 -16.56 -10.97 1.04
CA CYS A 244 -16.62 -12.36 1.47
C CYS A 244 -17.47 -13.23 0.50
N PHE A 245 -18.61 -12.72 0.03
CA PHE A 245 -19.42 -13.42 -0.96
C PHE A 245 -18.70 -13.57 -2.30
N ASP A 246 -17.99 -12.54 -2.75
CA ASP A 246 -17.19 -12.58 -3.97
C ASP A 246 -16.12 -13.67 -3.89
N ILE A 247 -15.32 -13.70 -2.82
CA ILE A 247 -14.28 -14.72 -2.60
C ILE A 247 -14.91 -16.12 -2.55
N ALA A 248 -16.03 -16.29 -1.84
CA ALA A 248 -16.73 -17.57 -1.74
C ALA A 248 -17.27 -18.04 -3.10
N GLN A 249 -17.73 -17.12 -3.96
CA GLN A 249 -18.16 -17.44 -5.32
C GLN A 249 -16.97 -17.79 -6.23
N GLU A 250 -15.85 -17.10 -6.09
CA GLU A 250 -14.60 -17.39 -6.81
C GLU A 250 -14.09 -18.79 -6.51
N ILE A 251 -14.02 -19.18 -5.23
CA ILE A 251 -13.62 -20.53 -4.82
C ILE A 251 -14.53 -21.59 -5.45
N LYS A 252 -15.84 -21.37 -5.38
CA LYS A 252 -16.82 -22.31 -5.95
C LYS A 252 -16.69 -22.40 -7.48
N ALA A 253 -16.52 -21.27 -8.15
CA ALA A 253 -16.34 -21.23 -9.60
C ALA A 253 -15.06 -21.95 -10.04
N HIS A 254 -13.96 -21.76 -9.30
CA HIS A 254 -12.71 -22.49 -9.53
C HIS A 254 -12.90 -24.00 -9.36
N GLU A 255 -13.65 -24.45 -8.35
CA GLU A 255 -13.93 -25.88 -8.20
C GLU A 255 -14.84 -26.44 -9.32
N ASP A 256 -15.88 -25.70 -9.70
CA ASP A 256 -16.81 -26.11 -10.76
C ASP A 256 -16.18 -26.07 -12.16
N SER A 257 -15.12 -25.28 -12.37
CA SER A 257 -14.33 -25.27 -13.62
C SER A 257 -13.81 -26.66 -14.02
N LYS A 258 -13.54 -27.53 -13.04
CA LYS A 258 -13.07 -28.91 -13.25
C LYS A 258 -14.15 -29.82 -13.84
N ASN A 259 -15.42 -29.41 -13.74
CA ASN A 259 -16.59 -30.18 -14.16
C ASN A 259 -17.26 -29.57 -15.40
N VAL A 260 -16.60 -28.65 -16.10
CA VAL A 260 -17.12 -28.07 -17.34
C VAL A 260 -17.13 -29.14 -18.42
N ALA A 261 -18.31 -29.42 -18.98
CA ALA A 261 -18.45 -30.39 -20.06
C ALA A 261 -17.63 -29.96 -21.30
N THR A 262 -17.08 -30.94 -22.02
CA THR A 262 -16.24 -30.71 -23.22
C THR A 262 -16.94 -29.85 -24.27
N SER A 263 -18.27 -30.00 -24.43
CA SER A 263 -19.08 -29.20 -25.34
C SER A 263 -19.15 -27.71 -24.97
N LEU A 264 -18.99 -27.37 -23.69
CA LEU A 264 -19.00 -25.99 -23.19
C LEU A 264 -17.61 -25.42 -22.96
N LYS A 265 -16.56 -26.24 -23.07
CA LYS A 265 -15.18 -25.82 -22.85
C LYS A 265 -14.75 -24.62 -23.71
N PRO A 266 -15.11 -24.51 -25.01
CA PRO A 266 -14.78 -23.32 -25.80
C PRO A 266 -15.37 -22.01 -25.24
N ILE A 267 -16.57 -22.07 -24.66
CA ILE A 267 -17.22 -20.90 -24.03
C ILE A 267 -16.49 -20.55 -22.74
N TYR A 268 -16.14 -21.55 -21.94
CA TYR A 268 -15.38 -21.37 -20.69
C TYR A 268 -14.01 -20.73 -20.95
N ASP A 269 -13.26 -21.25 -21.92
CA ASP A 269 -11.92 -20.76 -22.25
C ASP A 269 -12.01 -19.29 -22.72
N ARG A 270 -12.93 -18.96 -23.65
CA ARG A 270 -13.14 -17.58 -24.12
C ARG A 270 -13.54 -16.61 -23.00
N LEU A 271 -14.41 -17.03 -22.07
CA LEU A 271 -14.79 -16.21 -20.91
C LEU A 271 -13.62 -16.00 -19.94
N SER A 272 -12.79 -17.01 -19.75
CA SER A 272 -11.61 -16.94 -18.87
C SER A 272 -10.53 -16.02 -19.42
N ASP A 273 -10.32 -16.03 -20.75
CA ASP A 273 -9.40 -15.14 -21.43
C ASP A 273 -9.86 -13.67 -21.32
N ILE A 274 -11.14 -13.40 -21.65
CA ILE A 274 -11.74 -12.07 -21.51
C ILE A 274 -11.62 -11.56 -20.07
N ARG A 275 -11.90 -12.43 -19.07
CA ARG A 275 -11.76 -12.06 -17.66
C ARG A 275 -10.33 -11.63 -17.33
N SER A 276 -9.34 -12.42 -17.75
CA SER A 276 -7.93 -12.17 -17.45
C SER A 276 -7.45 -10.85 -18.06
N GLU A 277 -7.88 -10.56 -19.29
CA GLU A 277 -7.59 -9.29 -19.96
C GLU A 277 -8.25 -8.10 -19.25
N LEU A 278 -9.53 -8.20 -18.89
CA LEU A 278 -10.24 -7.14 -18.16
C LEU A 278 -9.65 -6.89 -16.76
N GLU A 279 -9.24 -7.94 -16.03
CA GLU A 279 -8.55 -7.81 -14.74
C GLU A 279 -7.20 -7.09 -14.91
N SER A 280 -6.45 -7.39 -15.97
CA SER A 280 -5.20 -6.67 -16.29
C SER A 280 -5.46 -5.18 -16.56
N LEU A 281 -6.51 -4.84 -17.33
CA LEU A 281 -6.89 -3.45 -17.59
C LEU A 281 -7.26 -2.69 -16.32
N VAL A 282 -7.97 -3.33 -15.38
CA VAL A 282 -8.28 -2.76 -14.06
C VAL A 282 -7.02 -2.42 -13.26
N LEU A 283 -5.93 -3.18 -13.42
CA LEU A 283 -4.67 -2.94 -12.72
C LEU A 283 -3.79 -1.88 -13.38
N THR A 284 -3.79 -1.81 -14.72
CA THR A 284 -2.74 -1.11 -15.48
C THR A 284 -3.22 0.13 -16.26
N HIS A 285 -4.51 0.24 -16.57
CA HIS A 285 -4.99 1.18 -17.60
C HIS A 285 -6.20 2.06 -17.19
N ARG A 286 -6.49 2.22 -15.89
CA ARG A 286 -7.68 2.97 -15.42
C ARG A 286 -7.84 4.39 -15.98
N TRP A 287 -6.74 5.05 -16.38
CA TRP A 287 -6.73 6.46 -16.76
C TRP A 287 -6.56 6.72 -18.27
N THR A 288 -6.35 5.68 -19.08
CA THR A 288 -6.12 5.79 -20.53
C THR A 288 -7.13 5.01 -21.37
N LEU A 289 -8.07 4.34 -20.71
CA LEU A 289 -9.04 3.46 -21.34
C LEU A 289 -10.17 4.26 -21.96
N ARG A 290 -10.42 4.12 -23.26
CA ARG A 290 -11.59 4.69 -23.92
C ARG A 290 -12.76 3.71 -23.80
N GLU A 291 -13.98 4.23 -23.78
CA GLU A 291 -15.18 3.40 -23.83
C GLU A 291 -15.19 2.46 -25.06
N THR A 292 -14.65 2.93 -26.19
CA THR A 292 -14.47 2.12 -27.42
C THR A 292 -13.50 0.95 -27.24
N ASP A 293 -12.53 1.05 -26.33
CA ASP A 293 -11.59 -0.05 -26.05
C ASP A 293 -12.31 -1.21 -25.32
N LEU A 294 -13.40 -0.92 -24.60
CA LEU A 294 -14.26 -1.91 -23.95
C LEU A 294 -15.35 -2.48 -24.87
N TRP A 295 -15.57 -1.88 -26.04
CA TRP A 295 -16.63 -2.28 -26.96
C TRP A 295 -16.45 -3.71 -27.47
N ASN A 296 -15.24 -4.10 -27.86
CA ASN A 296 -14.96 -5.45 -28.37
C ASN A 296 -15.21 -6.54 -27.31
N TYR A 297 -14.89 -6.23 -26.04
CA TYR A 297 -15.22 -7.11 -24.92
C TYR A 297 -16.73 -7.18 -24.71
N SER A 298 -17.42 -6.05 -24.72
CA SER A 298 -18.89 -5.99 -24.58
C SER A 298 -19.60 -6.77 -25.68
N LEU A 299 -19.18 -6.62 -26.94
CA LEU A 299 -19.71 -7.36 -28.08
C LEU A 299 -19.46 -8.86 -27.94
N SER A 300 -18.23 -9.26 -27.58
CA SER A 300 -17.88 -10.67 -27.35
C SER A 300 -18.73 -11.29 -26.24
N LEU A 301 -18.95 -10.59 -25.13
CA LEU A 301 -19.81 -11.07 -24.05
C LEU A 301 -21.27 -11.15 -24.49
N GLN A 302 -21.77 -10.21 -25.30
CA GLN A 302 -23.13 -10.26 -25.84
C GLN A 302 -23.32 -11.45 -26.79
N GLU A 303 -22.33 -11.76 -27.64
CA GLU A 303 -22.36 -12.95 -28.49
C GLU A 303 -22.44 -14.23 -27.65
N ILE A 304 -21.61 -14.35 -26.62
CA ILE A 304 -21.64 -15.48 -25.69
C ILE A 304 -23.00 -15.54 -24.97
N ASP A 305 -23.53 -14.41 -24.51
CA ASP A 305 -24.82 -14.33 -23.81
C ASP A 305 -25.99 -14.84 -24.67
N LYS A 306 -25.97 -14.53 -25.97
CA LYS A 306 -26.96 -14.97 -26.97
C LYS A 306 -26.93 -16.48 -27.25
N MET A 307 -25.86 -17.19 -26.88
CA MET A 307 -25.81 -18.65 -27.01
C MET A 307 -26.70 -19.35 -25.96
N ARG A 308 -27.24 -18.63 -24.98
CA ARG A 308 -28.07 -19.20 -23.92
C ARG A 308 -29.52 -19.33 -24.35
N VAL A 309 -30.15 -20.43 -23.92
CA VAL A 309 -31.59 -20.68 -24.04
C VAL A 309 -32.15 -20.80 -22.62
N ASP A 310 -33.18 -20.00 -22.31
CA ASP A 310 -33.77 -19.88 -20.96
C ASP A 310 -32.72 -19.62 -19.85
N GLY A 311 -31.71 -18.80 -20.16
CA GLY A 311 -30.64 -18.44 -19.23
C GLY A 311 -29.61 -19.55 -18.97
N LYS A 312 -29.58 -20.61 -19.79
CA LYS A 312 -28.61 -21.72 -19.70
C LYS A 312 -27.87 -21.92 -21.02
N PHE A 313 -26.61 -22.35 -20.96
CA PHE A 313 -25.86 -22.77 -22.14
C PHE A 313 -26.28 -24.18 -22.53
N VAL A 314 -26.52 -24.41 -23.82
CA VAL A 314 -26.90 -25.71 -24.36
C VAL A 314 -25.82 -26.25 -25.29
N ASP A 315 -25.76 -27.57 -25.45
CA ASP A 315 -24.91 -28.22 -26.45
C ASP A 315 -25.61 -28.29 -27.82
N SER A 316 -24.95 -28.91 -28.80
CA SER A 316 -25.47 -29.09 -30.16
C SER A 316 -26.76 -29.89 -30.24
N GLU A 317 -27.11 -30.64 -29.19
CA GLU A 317 -28.33 -31.44 -29.10
C GLU A 317 -29.45 -30.71 -28.33
N GLY A 318 -29.17 -29.50 -27.82
CA GLY A 318 -30.10 -28.72 -27.00
C GLY A 318 -30.15 -29.16 -25.53
N ASN A 319 -29.26 -30.06 -25.11
CA ASN A 319 -29.17 -30.48 -23.71
C ASN A 319 -28.45 -29.42 -22.86
N ARG A 320 -28.62 -29.50 -21.54
CA ARG A 320 -28.00 -28.60 -20.56
C ARG A 320 -26.87 -29.31 -19.82
N PRO A 321 -25.65 -29.32 -20.35
CA PRO A 321 -24.54 -30.06 -19.74
C PRO A 321 -23.95 -29.33 -18.53
N ASP A 322 -23.15 -30.07 -17.75
CA ASP A 322 -22.51 -29.59 -16.51
C ASP A 322 -21.52 -28.44 -16.74
N GLY A 323 -21.29 -27.62 -15.71
CA GLY A 323 -20.46 -26.42 -15.77
C GLY A 323 -21.22 -25.09 -15.91
N GLN A 324 -22.56 -25.12 -15.88
CA GLN A 324 -23.40 -23.92 -16.00
C GLN A 324 -23.07 -22.83 -14.96
N TYR A 325 -22.78 -23.22 -13.72
CA TYR A 325 -22.52 -22.27 -12.64
C TYR A 325 -21.29 -21.41 -12.93
N VAL A 326 -20.15 -22.05 -13.25
CA VAL A 326 -18.89 -21.34 -13.51
C VAL A 326 -18.99 -20.46 -14.76
N LEU A 327 -19.69 -20.89 -15.81
CA LEU A 327 -19.91 -20.07 -17.01
C LEU A 327 -20.73 -18.81 -16.72
N LEU A 328 -21.84 -18.95 -15.99
CA LEU A 328 -22.68 -17.82 -15.61
C LEU A 328 -21.97 -16.88 -14.63
N TYR A 329 -21.15 -17.43 -13.73
CA TYR A 329 -20.28 -16.67 -12.85
C TYR A 329 -19.27 -15.84 -13.64
N LEU A 330 -18.50 -16.46 -14.55
CA LEU A 330 -17.51 -15.78 -15.37
C LEU A 330 -18.14 -14.70 -16.23
N LEU A 331 -19.26 -14.99 -16.89
CA LEU A 331 -20.00 -14.02 -17.70
C LEU A 331 -20.41 -12.80 -16.88
N ARG A 332 -20.99 -13.01 -15.69
CA ARG A 332 -21.34 -11.91 -14.78
C ARG A 332 -20.11 -11.14 -14.30
N ARG A 333 -19.02 -11.84 -13.98
CA ARG A 333 -17.76 -11.22 -13.54
C ARG A 333 -17.17 -10.34 -14.64
N CYS A 334 -17.15 -10.79 -15.89
CA CYS A 334 -16.68 -10.00 -17.02
C CYS A 334 -17.54 -8.74 -17.22
N TYR A 335 -18.87 -8.85 -17.20
CA TYR A 335 -19.74 -7.67 -17.25
C TYR A 335 -19.53 -6.72 -16.06
N GLY A 336 -19.32 -7.26 -14.85
CA GLY A 336 -19.01 -6.47 -13.66
C GLY A 336 -17.68 -5.73 -13.76
N LEU A 337 -16.66 -6.36 -14.37
CA LEU A 337 -15.36 -5.72 -14.64
C LEU A 337 -15.50 -4.60 -15.69
N ILE A 338 -16.27 -4.83 -16.76
CA ILE A 338 -16.58 -3.77 -17.74
C ILE A 338 -17.32 -2.62 -17.07
N TYR A 339 -18.36 -2.88 -16.28
CA TYR A 339 -19.09 -1.85 -15.55
C TYR A 339 -18.17 -1.06 -14.61
N ARG A 340 -17.28 -1.75 -13.87
CA ARG A 340 -16.29 -1.11 -13.00
C ARG A 340 -15.34 -0.23 -13.81
N LEU A 341 -14.84 -0.72 -14.94
CA LEU A 341 -13.94 0.04 -15.81
C LEU A 341 -14.66 1.28 -16.39
N LEU A 342 -15.91 1.14 -16.85
CA LEU A 342 -16.74 2.24 -17.37
C LEU A 342 -17.08 3.28 -16.30
N SER A 343 -17.45 2.83 -15.10
CA SER A 343 -17.80 3.72 -13.98
C SER A 343 -16.58 4.41 -13.37
N CYS A 344 -15.38 3.84 -13.54
CA CYS A 344 -14.12 4.48 -13.18
C CYS A 344 -13.51 5.32 -14.32
N SER A 345 -13.91 5.11 -15.57
CA SER A 345 -13.47 5.90 -16.71
C SER A 345 -14.41 7.09 -16.91
N GLU A 346 -14.08 8.23 -16.32
CA GLU A 346 -14.66 9.47 -16.82
C GLU A 346 -14.00 9.80 -18.17
N PRO A 347 -14.76 10.06 -19.24
CA PRO A 347 -14.20 10.17 -20.58
C PRO A 347 -13.38 11.45 -20.73
N VAL A 348 -12.06 11.30 -20.82
CA VAL A 348 -11.17 12.34 -21.33
C VAL A 348 -11.12 12.21 -22.84
N SER A 349 -11.46 13.26 -23.57
CA SER A 349 -11.44 13.23 -25.03
C SER A 349 -10.04 12.94 -25.57
N GLU A 350 -9.94 12.36 -26.78
CA GLU A 350 -8.64 12.05 -27.42
C GLU A 350 -7.76 13.30 -27.58
N GLU A 351 -8.38 14.46 -27.78
CA GLU A 351 -7.69 15.74 -27.91
C GLU A 351 -6.95 16.14 -26.61
N LEU A 352 -7.44 15.68 -25.46
CA LEU A 352 -6.85 15.92 -24.15
C LEU A 352 -5.93 14.81 -23.68
N MET A 353 -5.87 13.66 -24.35
CA MET A 353 -5.02 12.53 -23.97
C MET A 353 -3.52 12.87 -23.89
N PRO A 354 -2.93 13.67 -24.81
CA PRO A 354 -1.53 14.09 -24.67
C PRO A 354 -1.29 14.91 -23.39
N VAL A 355 -2.25 15.76 -23.02
CA VAL A 355 -2.21 16.57 -21.79
C VAL A 355 -2.38 15.68 -20.56
N ALA A 356 -3.35 14.76 -20.59
CA ALA A 356 -3.62 13.80 -19.52
C ALA A 356 -2.41 12.92 -19.20
N ASN A 357 -1.75 12.37 -20.22
CA ASN A 357 -0.55 11.53 -20.05
C ASN A 357 0.62 12.33 -19.47
N LYS A 358 0.79 13.59 -19.89
CA LYS A 358 1.84 14.46 -19.37
C LYS A 358 1.57 14.83 -17.91
N LEU A 359 0.32 15.17 -17.56
CA LEU A 359 -0.10 15.42 -16.17
C LEU A 359 0.06 14.19 -15.29
N ASN A 360 -0.34 13.01 -15.74
CA ASN A 360 -0.16 11.77 -14.96
C ASN A 360 1.32 11.46 -14.69
N THR A 361 2.18 11.71 -15.68
CA THR A 361 3.63 11.53 -15.52
C THR A 361 4.17 12.54 -14.50
N VAL A 362 3.80 13.82 -14.62
CA VAL A 362 4.20 14.87 -13.68
C VAL A 362 3.68 14.57 -12.27
N LYS A 363 2.40 14.22 -12.12
CA LYS A 363 1.76 13.83 -10.85
C LYS A 363 2.46 12.65 -10.20
N LYS A 364 2.80 11.62 -10.98
CA LYS A 364 3.54 10.46 -10.48
C LYS A 364 4.93 10.88 -9.98
N CYS A 365 5.65 11.69 -10.75
CA CYS A 365 6.96 12.21 -10.34
C CYS A 365 6.86 13.08 -9.07
N LEU A 366 5.89 13.99 -8.99
CA LEU A 366 5.65 14.84 -7.81
C LEU A 366 5.26 14.02 -6.57
N ASN A 367 4.43 12.99 -6.73
CA ASN A 367 4.10 12.08 -5.63
C ASN A 367 5.29 11.21 -5.22
N GLU A 368 6.15 10.81 -6.16
CA GLU A 368 7.41 10.15 -5.82
C GLU A 368 8.32 11.12 -5.04
N VAL A 369 8.44 12.39 -5.46
CA VAL A 369 9.19 13.44 -4.74
C VAL A 369 8.63 13.61 -3.32
N LEU A 370 7.31 13.74 -3.16
CA LEU A 370 6.61 13.87 -1.88
C LEU A 370 6.79 12.62 -0.98
N LYS A 371 6.70 11.42 -1.56
CA LYS A 371 6.76 10.15 -0.82
C LYS A 371 8.17 9.77 -0.40
N TYR A 372 9.15 10.04 -1.25
CA TYR A 372 10.52 9.62 -0.98
C TYR A 372 11.29 10.65 -0.15
N GLY A 373 11.01 11.95 -0.31
CA GLY A 373 11.53 13.06 0.52
C GLY A 373 13.05 13.21 0.45
N GLY A 374 13.54 14.42 0.14
CA GLY A 374 14.97 14.72 0.02
C GLY A 374 15.24 16.23 -0.02
N PRO A 375 16.51 16.69 -0.08
CA PRO A 375 16.88 18.10 -0.09
C PRO A 375 16.64 18.70 -1.49
N PHE A 376 15.38 18.78 -1.88
CA PHE A 376 14.97 19.45 -3.08
C PHE A 376 15.02 20.95 -2.80
N ASN A 377 15.68 21.70 -3.68
CA ASN A 377 15.61 23.16 -3.67
C ASN A 377 14.51 23.60 -4.66
N ALA A 378 14.03 24.84 -4.55
CA ALA A 378 13.01 25.38 -5.46
C ALA A 378 13.38 25.24 -6.96
N ARG A 379 14.68 25.12 -7.27
CA ARG A 379 15.20 24.92 -8.62
C ARG A 379 14.99 23.49 -9.14
N ASP A 380 14.95 22.48 -8.27
CA ASP A 380 14.65 21.09 -8.63
C ASP A 380 13.17 20.88 -9.00
N LEU A 381 12.30 21.78 -8.56
CA LEU A 381 10.88 21.82 -8.97
C LEU A 381 10.68 22.46 -10.35
N TYR A 382 11.69 23.16 -10.89
CA TYR A 382 11.61 23.91 -12.14
C TYR A 382 11.16 23.06 -13.35
N PRO A 383 11.66 21.82 -13.57
CA PRO A 383 11.18 20.99 -14.68
C PRO A 383 9.68 20.67 -14.60
N TYR A 384 9.14 20.49 -13.40
CA TYR A 384 7.70 20.24 -13.19
C TYR A 384 6.90 21.52 -13.37
N GLN A 385 7.34 22.64 -12.80
CA GLN A 385 6.73 23.96 -13.01
C GLN A 385 6.71 24.34 -14.49
N LEU A 386 7.80 24.10 -15.22
CA LEU A 386 7.88 24.33 -16.66
C LEU A 386 6.92 23.42 -17.43
N ALA A 387 6.80 22.15 -17.03
CA ALA A 387 5.84 21.22 -17.65
C ALA A 387 4.39 21.63 -17.40
N LEU A 388 4.05 22.06 -16.17
CA LEU A 388 2.73 22.58 -15.82
C LEU A 388 2.44 23.90 -16.54
N PHE A 389 3.41 24.82 -16.61
CA PHE A 389 3.30 26.06 -17.36
C PHE A 389 3.07 25.84 -18.86
N GLN A 390 3.76 24.85 -19.45
CA GLN A 390 3.52 24.46 -20.85
C GLN A 390 2.10 23.94 -21.05
N ILE A 391 1.57 23.17 -20.10
CA ILE A 391 0.19 22.67 -20.13
C ILE A 391 -0.80 23.83 -19.94
N ASP A 392 -0.53 24.75 -19.03
CA ASP A 392 -1.33 25.95 -18.80
C ASP A 392 -1.41 26.85 -20.03
N SER A 393 -0.28 26.99 -20.74
CA SER A 393 -0.18 27.79 -21.96
C SER A 393 -0.99 27.22 -23.13
N MET A 394 -1.41 25.94 -23.06
CA MET A 394 -2.30 25.34 -24.05
C MET A 394 -3.77 25.75 -23.82
N ARG A 395 -4.11 26.37 -22.69
CA ARG A 395 -5.46 26.81 -22.35
C ARG A 395 -5.77 28.18 -22.99
N LYS A 396 -7.02 28.36 -23.41
CA LYS A 396 -7.61 29.64 -23.81
C LYS A 396 -8.78 29.95 -22.90
N ASP A 397 -8.80 31.16 -22.31
CA ASP A 397 -9.81 31.58 -21.33
C ASP A 397 -10.01 30.57 -20.18
N GLY A 398 -8.90 29.98 -19.72
CA GLY A 398 -8.93 28.99 -18.65
C GLY A 398 -9.60 27.68 -19.03
N ARG A 399 -9.65 27.29 -20.32
CA ARG A 399 -10.12 25.99 -20.80
C ARG A 399 -9.22 25.45 -21.90
N PHE A 400 -9.09 24.14 -22.04
CA PHE A 400 -8.47 23.56 -23.23
C PHE A 400 -9.47 23.67 -24.39
N VAL A 401 -9.00 23.93 -25.61
CA VAL A 401 -9.89 24.12 -26.77
C VAL A 401 -9.42 23.22 -27.89
N GLY A 402 -10.35 22.44 -28.46
CA GLY A 402 -10.10 21.53 -29.57
C GLY A 402 -9.68 22.28 -30.84
N ALA A 403 -9.20 21.55 -31.84
CA ALA A 403 -8.74 22.14 -33.10
C ALA A 403 -9.87 22.84 -33.87
N ASP A 404 -11.12 22.44 -33.63
CA ASP A 404 -12.35 22.99 -34.21
C ASP A 404 -12.95 24.14 -33.39
N GLY A 405 -12.33 24.51 -32.26
CA GLY A 405 -12.84 25.53 -31.35
C GLY A 405 -13.85 25.01 -30.31
N SER A 406 -14.14 23.71 -30.28
CA SER A 406 -15.00 23.10 -29.28
C SER A 406 -14.29 22.97 -27.93
N ILE A 407 -15.07 22.74 -26.86
CA ILE A 407 -14.54 22.43 -25.54
C ILE A 407 -14.54 20.90 -25.41
N PRO A 408 -13.38 20.23 -25.47
CA PRO A 408 -13.32 18.78 -25.37
C PRO A 408 -13.86 18.25 -24.03
N GLU A 409 -14.42 17.04 -24.04
CA GLU A 409 -14.96 16.38 -22.84
C GLU A 409 -13.84 15.91 -21.89
N GLY A 410 -14.11 15.86 -20.58
CA GLY A 410 -13.12 15.52 -19.54
C GLY A 410 -12.27 16.68 -19.03
N GLN A 411 -12.61 17.92 -19.38
CA GLN A 411 -11.93 19.14 -18.90
C GLN A 411 -11.87 19.23 -17.39
N GLY A 412 -12.96 18.91 -16.70
CA GLY A 412 -13.02 19.00 -15.24
C GLY A 412 -11.93 18.17 -14.56
N ILE A 413 -11.66 16.98 -15.08
CA ILE A 413 -10.67 16.04 -14.56
C ILE A 413 -9.26 16.51 -14.87
N ILE A 414 -9.02 16.95 -16.11
CA ILE A 414 -7.72 17.50 -16.50
C ILE A 414 -7.40 18.75 -15.68
N MET A 415 -8.40 19.58 -15.41
CA MET A 415 -8.26 20.75 -14.55
C MET A 415 -8.05 20.37 -13.09
N ALA A 416 -8.78 19.37 -12.57
CA ALA A 416 -8.57 18.87 -11.22
C ALA A 416 -7.16 18.28 -11.05
N ASN A 417 -6.71 17.44 -11.98
CA ASN A 417 -5.36 16.88 -11.97
C ASN A 417 -4.27 17.94 -12.16
N LEU A 418 -4.51 18.96 -12.98
CA LEU A 418 -3.60 20.08 -13.16
C LEU A 418 -3.50 20.92 -11.88
N ASN A 419 -4.64 21.23 -11.25
CA ASN A 419 -4.69 21.93 -9.98
C ASN A 419 -4.02 21.12 -8.87
N GLU A 420 -4.30 19.82 -8.78
CA GLU A 420 -3.66 18.93 -7.81
C GLU A 420 -2.14 18.85 -8.03
N CYS A 421 -1.66 18.85 -9.28
CA CYS A 421 -0.23 18.97 -9.55
C CYS A 421 0.35 20.32 -9.10
N HIS A 422 -0.38 21.43 -9.28
CA HIS A 422 0.04 22.74 -8.79
C HIS A 422 0.03 22.80 -7.26
N GLU A 423 -1.01 22.28 -6.62
CA GLU A 423 -1.11 22.13 -5.15
C GLU A 423 0.03 21.24 -4.62
N LEU A 424 0.36 20.14 -5.28
CA LEU A 424 1.51 19.31 -4.94
C LEU A 424 2.83 20.09 -5.05
N VAL A 425 2.99 20.95 -6.06
CA VAL A 425 4.17 21.80 -6.20
C VAL A 425 4.22 22.86 -5.10
N GLU A 426 3.11 23.51 -4.77
CA GLU A 426 3.06 24.51 -3.70
C GLU A 426 3.26 23.89 -2.33
N MET A 427 2.61 22.75 -2.02
CA MET A 427 2.87 22.00 -0.78
C MET A 427 4.34 21.59 -0.67
N LEU A 428 4.97 21.19 -1.79
CA LEU A 428 6.39 20.87 -1.81
C LEU A 428 7.26 22.11 -1.57
N LYS A 429 6.88 23.31 -2.06
CA LYS A 429 7.59 24.56 -1.78
C LYS A 429 7.41 25.02 -0.34
N GLU A 430 6.19 24.98 0.20
CA GLU A 430 5.90 25.35 1.58
C GLU A 430 6.68 24.46 2.55
N ALA A 431 6.73 23.15 2.28
CA ALA A 431 7.57 22.22 3.03
C ALA A 431 9.09 22.48 2.89
N MET A 432 9.52 23.24 1.87
CA MET A 432 10.92 23.69 1.71
C MET A 432 11.16 25.02 2.42
N ASP A 433 10.21 25.97 2.39
CA ASP A 433 10.33 27.29 3.01
C ASP A 433 10.20 27.22 4.55
N GLU A 434 9.38 26.32 5.11
CA GLU A 434 9.26 26.11 6.57
C GLU A 434 10.57 25.63 7.22
N GLY A 435 11.51 25.06 6.44
CA GLY A 435 12.83 24.65 6.91
C GLY A 435 13.90 25.76 6.90
N GLU A 436 13.67 26.88 6.20
CA GLU A 436 14.61 28.00 6.13
C GLU A 436 14.36 29.05 7.23
N THR A 437 13.15 29.18 7.75
CA THR A 437 12.78 30.22 8.74
C THR A 437 13.12 29.93 10.21
N GLU A 438 13.54 28.71 10.58
CA GLU A 438 13.93 28.40 11.98
C GLU A 438 15.38 28.81 12.33
N PHE A 439 16.15 29.37 11.40
CA PHE A 439 17.59 29.66 11.57
C PHE A 439 17.96 31.16 11.58
N GLU A 440 17.00 32.08 11.49
CA GLU A 440 17.26 33.53 11.48
C GLU A 440 16.52 34.23 12.64
N ASP A 441 16.84 33.93 13.90
CA ASP A 441 16.51 34.80 15.05
C ASP A 441 17.24 34.30 16.32
N ASP A 442 18.58 34.41 16.34
CA ASP A 442 19.38 34.53 17.57
C ASP A 442 20.84 34.68 17.15
N ASP A 443 21.30 35.91 16.88
CA ASP A 443 22.71 36.33 17.00
C ASP A 443 22.84 37.83 16.66
N GLU A 444 22.28 38.70 17.51
CA GLU A 444 22.76 40.09 17.63
C GLU A 444 22.91 40.45 19.13
N GLU A 445 24.07 40.11 19.70
CA GLU A 445 24.71 40.94 20.72
C GLU A 445 26.24 40.70 20.66
N ASP A 446 26.89 41.39 19.73
CA ASP A 446 28.34 41.41 19.56
C ASP A 446 29.04 42.11 20.73
N GLU A 447 29.96 41.36 21.31
CA GLU A 447 30.94 41.71 22.32
C GLU A 447 32.02 42.63 21.70
N TYR A 448 32.08 43.90 22.12
CA TYR A 448 33.20 44.78 21.75
C TYR A 448 34.44 44.48 22.60
N SER A 449 35.49 44.02 21.93
CA SER A 449 36.83 43.72 22.45
C SER A 449 37.69 44.95 22.79
N ASP A 450 38.42 44.80 23.90
CA ASP A 450 39.81 45.19 24.20
C ASP A 450 40.37 46.62 23.99
N ASP A 451 40.93 47.10 25.11
CA ASP A 451 42.23 47.75 25.34
C ASP A 451 42.77 48.81 24.35
N ASP A 452 42.91 50.05 24.83
CA ASP A 452 44.21 50.77 24.85
C ASP A 452 44.16 52.04 25.75
N ALA A 453 45.22 52.20 26.56
CA ALA A 453 45.67 53.36 27.38
C ALA A 453 45.23 53.50 28.86
#